data_AF-A0A948U2A1-F1
#
_entry.id   AF-A0A948U2A1-F1
#
_cell.length_a   1.000
_cell.length_b   1.000
_cell.length_c   1.000
_cell.angle_alpha   90.00
_cell.angle_beta   90.00
_cell.angle_gamma   90.00
#
_symmetry.space_group_name_H-M   'P 1'
#
loop_
_entity.id
_entity.type
_entity.pdbx_description
1 polymer ?
#
loop_
_entity_poly.entity_id
_entity_poly.type
_entity_poly.pdbx_seq_one_letter_code
_entity_poly.pdbx_strand_id
1 'polypeptide(L)'
;MNVRNHGLLASLALHGWQFLRLRGDWKAMPDDKGFLGALLLLVLVGGVAEQWVRSRSITVAIGVTLTWMAILLWMASPGGRINRRLAAALALLSIVIQFGLIIASWVPVMEWPVAIWSGVALMHLISQGARDGAGTVR
;
A
#
# COMPACT_ATOMS: atom_id res chain seq x y z
N MET A 1 13.66 18.84 22.30
CA MET A 1 13.32 17.86 21.26
C MET A 1 12.99 18.62 19.99
N ASN A 2 13.87 18.58 18.99
CA ASN A 2 13.71 19.36 17.76
C ASN A 2 12.75 18.59 16.83
N VAL A 3 11.48 18.97 16.83
CA VAL A 3 10.47 18.42 15.91
C VAL A 3 10.79 18.97 14.53
N ARG A 4 11.72 18.33 13.83
CA ARG A 4 11.87 18.52 12.39
C ARG A 4 10.55 18.08 11.76
N ASN A 5 9.78 19.06 11.29
CA ASN A 5 8.66 18.83 10.37
C ASN A 5 9.24 18.13 9.13
N HIS A 6 9.32 16.80 9.18
CA HIS A 6 9.62 16.01 8.00
C HIS A 6 8.51 16.32 6.99
N GLY A 7 8.89 16.78 5.79
CA GLY A 7 7.94 17.03 4.73
C GLY A 7 7.06 15.81 4.48
N LEU A 8 5.85 16.03 3.97
CA LEU A 8 4.83 14.99 3.77
C LEU A 8 5.38 13.73 3.07
N LEU A 9 6.24 13.91 2.07
CA LEU A 9 6.87 12.79 1.36
C LEU A 9 7.83 11.99 2.24
N ALA A 10 8.60 12.66 3.11
CA ALA A 10 9.52 11.99 4.02
C ALA A 10 8.76 11.21 5.10
N SER A 11 7.64 11.72 5.60
CA SER A 11 6.79 10.99 6.55
C SER A 11 6.12 9.79 5.88
N LEU A 12 5.64 9.91 4.63
CA LEU A 12 5.10 8.79 3.86
C LEU A 12 6.16 7.71 3.60
N ALA A 13 7.36 8.11 3.17
CA ALA A 13 8.46 7.17 2.94
C ALA A 13 8.85 6.43 4.24
N LEU A 14 8.91 7.15 5.37
CA LEU A 14 9.15 6.56 6.68
C LEU A 14 8.05 5.56 7.07
N HIS A 15 6.78 5.91 6.92
CA HIS A 15 5.68 5.00 7.24
C HIS A 15 5.66 3.77 6.33
N GLY A 16 5.87 3.98 5.03
CA GLY A 16 6.03 2.91 4.06
C GLY A 16 7.17 1.96 4.41
N TRP A 17 8.31 2.51 4.82
CA TRP A 17 9.45 1.72 5.30
C TRP A 17 9.14 0.94 6.59
N GLN A 18 8.42 1.54 7.54
CA GLN A 18 8.00 0.85 8.76
C GLN A 18 7.04 -0.31 8.44
N PHE A 19 6.12 -0.16 7.49
CA PHE A 19 5.27 -1.26 7.04
C PHE A 19 6.08 -2.40 6.43
N LEU A 20 7.06 -2.10 5.57
CA LEU A 20 7.97 -3.12 5.04
C LEU A 20 8.76 -3.82 6.16
N ARG A 21 9.12 -3.12 7.23
CA ARG A 21 9.82 -3.71 8.39
C ARG A 21 8.90 -4.48 9.34
N LEU A 22 7.61 -4.64 9.02
CA LEU A 22 6.61 -5.27 9.89
C LEU A 22 6.46 -4.54 11.24
N ARG A 23 6.75 -3.24 11.27
CA ARG A 23 6.70 -2.38 12.46
C ARG A 23 5.73 -1.22 12.33
N GLY A 24 5.17 -1.02 11.15
CA GLY A 24 4.19 0.04 10.91
C GLY A 24 2.86 -0.30 11.56
N ASP A 25 2.23 0.72 12.14
CA ASP A 25 0.87 0.67 12.69
C ASP A 25 -0.07 1.42 11.75
N TRP A 26 -1.13 0.74 11.31
CA TRP A 26 -2.15 1.30 10.43
C TRP A 26 -2.95 2.43 11.12
N LYS A 27 -3.04 2.44 12.45
CA LYS A 27 -3.77 3.46 13.22
C LYS A 27 -3.12 4.84 13.16
N ALA A 28 -1.82 4.88 12.86
CA ALA A 28 -1.05 6.11 12.65
C ALA A 28 -1.39 6.80 11.32
N MET A 29 -2.11 6.14 10.41
CA MET A 29 -2.56 6.76 9.17
C MET A 29 -3.67 7.80 9.41
N PRO A 30 -3.67 8.92 8.66
CA PRO A 30 -4.77 9.88 8.67
C PRO A 30 -6.11 9.22 8.29
N ASP A 31 -7.17 9.56 9.05
CA ASP A 31 -8.57 9.23 8.69
C ASP A 31 -9.17 10.35 7.82
N ASP A 32 -8.55 10.59 6.68
CA ASP A 32 -8.99 11.62 5.75
C ASP A 32 -9.33 11.02 4.37
N LYS A 33 -10.46 11.46 3.81
CA LYS A 33 -10.93 10.99 2.50
C LYS A 33 -10.04 11.50 1.37
N GLY A 34 -9.57 12.74 1.47
CA GLY A 34 -8.68 13.35 0.46
C GLY A 34 -7.33 12.63 0.43
N PHE A 35 -6.77 12.35 1.59
CA PHE A 35 -5.54 11.59 1.76
C PHE A 35 -5.65 10.17 1.18
N LEU A 36 -6.71 9.44 1.53
CA LEU A 36 -6.96 8.12 0.94
C LEU A 36 -7.14 8.21 -0.58
N GLY A 37 -7.90 9.19 -1.07
CA GLY A 37 -8.08 9.42 -2.50
C GLY A 37 -6.76 9.67 -3.24
N ALA A 38 -5.87 10.48 -2.66
CA ALA A 38 -4.55 10.76 -3.20
C ALA A 38 -3.67 9.49 -3.24
N LEU A 39 -3.69 8.68 -2.17
CA LEU A 39 -2.96 7.42 -2.15
C LEU A 39 -3.50 6.42 -3.19
N LEU A 40 -4.82 6.32 -3.34
CA LEU A 40 -5.44 5.45 -4.35
C LEU A 40 -5.11 5.91 -5.77
N LEU A 41 -5.06 7.22 -6.03
CA LEU A 41 -4.58 7.76 -7.30
C LEU A 41 -3.13 7.36 -7.56
N LEU A 42 -2.27 7.46 -6.55
CA LEU A 42 -0.86 7.04 -6.66
C LEU A 42 -0.73 5.54 -6.90
N VAL A 43 -1.53 4.71 -6.24
CA VAL A 43 -1.61 3.25 -6.49
C VAL A 43 -2.04 2.98 -7.93
N LEU A 44 -2.98 3.75 -8.47
CA LEU A 44 -3.43 3.63 -9.86
C LEU A 44 -2.31 3.97 -10.85
N VAL A 45 -1.69 5.14 -10.68
CA VAL A 45 -0.61 5.60 -11.56
C VAL A 45 0.60 4.66 -11.46
N GLY A 46 0.98 4.29 -10.23
CA GLY A 46 2.10 3.39 -9.96
C GLY A 46 1.87 1.98 -10.50
N GLY A 47 0.66 1.42 -10.32
CA GLY A 47 0.31 0.10 -10.83
C GLY A 47 0.27 0.05 -12.36
N VAL A 48 -0.28 1.07 -13.01
CA VAL A 48 -0.26 1.18 -14.48
C VAL A 48 1.18 1.31 -14.98
N ALA A 49 2.01 2.14 -14.33
CA ALA A 49 3.41 2.31 -14.67
C ALA A 49 4.20 1.00 -14.49
N GLU A 50 3.98 0.25 -13.41
CA GLU A 50 4.62 -1.06 -13.19
C GLU A 50 4.28 -2.03 -14.32
N GLN A 51 3.00 -2.16 -14.66
CA GLN A 51 2.57 -3.07 -15.72
C GLN A 51 3.10 -2.65 -17.09
N TRP A 52 3.25 -1.35 -17.32
CA TRP A 52 3.85 -0.82 -18.53
C TRP A 52 5.35 -1.15 -18.63
N VAL A 53 6.11 -1.01 -17.54
CA VAL A 53 7.53 -1.44 -17.47
C VAL A 53 7.67 -2.94 -17.74
N ARG A 54 6.65 -3.74 -17.40
CA ARG A 54 6.56 -5.17 -17.69
C ARG A 54 6.02 -5.49 -19.10
N SER A 55 5.94 -4.49 -19.99
CA SER A 55 5.49 -4.62 -21.39
C SER A 55 4.07 -5.16 -21.55
N ARG A 56 3.18 -4.92 -20.58
CA ARG A 56 1.76 -5.25 -20.70
C ARG A 56 1.01 -4.18 -21.47
N SER A 57 -0.06 -4.57 -22.17
CA SER A 57 -0.94 -3.62 -22.84
C SER A 57 -1.62 -2.71 -21.83
N ILE A 58 -1.91 -1.47 -22.22
CA ILE A 58 -2.47 -0.46 -21.32
C ILE A 58 -3.83 -0.88 -20.75
N THR A 59 -4.65 -1.58 -21.53
CA THR A 59 -5.94 -2.12 -21.08
C THR A 59 -5.76 -3.15 -19.97
N VAL A 60 -4.78 -4.04 -20.10
CA VAL A 60 -4.46 -5.04 -19.07
C VAL A 60 -3.88 -4.36 -17.83
N ALA A 61 -2.98 -3.39 -18.01
CA ALA A 61 -2.39 -2.62 -16.92
C ALA A 61 -3.46 -1.94 -16.05
N ILE A 62 -4.41 -1.26 -16.69
CA ILE A 62 -5.54 -0.61 -16.02
C ILE A 62 -6.42 -1.65 -15.32
N GLY A 63 -6.80 -2.73 -16.02
CA GLY A 63 -7.67 -3.77 -15.46
C GLY A 63 -7.07 -4.45 -14.22
N VAL A 64 -5.79 -4.80 -14.26
CA VAL A 64 -5.07 -5.41 -13.13
C VAL A 64 -4.98 -4.44 -11.96
N THR A 65 -4.66 -3.16 -12.24
CA THR A 65 -4.51 -2.16 -11.18
C THR A 65 -5.83 -1.82 -10.50
N LEU A 66 -6.92 -1.69 -11.26
CA LEU A 66 -8.26 -1.48 -10.69
C LEU A 66 -8.72 -2.68 -9.86
N THR A 67 -8.46 -3.90 -10.35
CA THR A 67 -8.74 -5.13 -9.60
C THR A 67 -7.97 -5.16 -8.29
N TRP A 68 -6.69 -4.78 -8.32
CA TRP A 68 -5.87 -4.68 -7.12
C TRP A 68 -6.39 -3.64 -6.12
N MET A 69 -6.76 -2.45 -6.59
CA MET A 69 -7.36 -1.42 -5.74
C MET A 69 -8.66 -1.89 -5.08
N ALA A 70 -9.51 -2.60 -5.82
CA ALA A 70 -10.73 -3.18 -5.26
C ALA A 70 -10.41 -4.19 -4.15
N ILE A 71 -9.38 -5.03 -4.34
CA ILE A 71 -8.89 -5.98 -3.33
C ILE A 71 -8.40 -5.24 -2.07
N LEU A 72 -7.59 -4.18 -2.21
CA LEU A 72 -7.12 -3.39 -1.07
C LEU A 72 -8.27 -2.80 -0.26
N LEU A 73 -9.27 -2.23 -0.94
CA LEU A 73 -10.45 -1.65 -0.28
C LEU A 73 -11.33 -2.71 0.37
N TRP A 74 -11.46 -3.88 -0.26
CA TRP A 74 -12.18 -5.01 0.31
C TRP A 74 -11.48 -5.54 1.57
N MET A 75 -10.16 -5.72 1.53
CA MET A 75 -9.34 -6.10 2.69
C MET A 75 -9.40 -5.05 3.80
N ALA A 76 -9.56 -3.77 3.46
CA ALA A 76 -9.76 -2.68 4.41
C ALA A 76 -11.18 -2.63 5.00
N SER A 77 -12.08 -3.56 4.65
CA SER A 77 -13.48 -3.59 5.07
C SER A 77 -13.86 -4.81 5.93
N PRO A 78 -13.13 -5.18 7.00
CA PRO A 78 -13.38 -6.41 7.76
C PRO A 78 -14.75 -6.48 8.47
N GLY A 79 -15.49 -5.36 8.56
CA GLY A 79 -16.86 -5.29 9.11
C GLY A 79 -17.91 -4.77 8.13
N GLY A 80 -17.65 -4.82 6.81
CA GLY A 80 -18.57 -4.30 5.78
C GLY A 80 -18.54 -2.78 5.57
N ARG A 81 -17.82 -2.03 6.43
CA ARG A 81 -17.48 -0.62 6.22
C ARG A 81 -15.98 -0.48 6.00
N ILE A 82 -15.61 0.33 5.01
CA ILE A 82 -14.20 0.63 4.72
C ILE A 82 -13.59 1.43 5.89
N ASN A 83 -12.59 0.85 6.54
CA ASN A 83 -11.76 1.58 7.49
C ASN A 83 -10.71 2.38 6.71
N ARG A 84 -10.86 3.72 6.70
CA ARG A 84 -10.02 4.59 5.85
C ARG A 84 -8.56 4.58 6.27
N ARG A 85 -8.26 4.45 7.56
CA ARG A 85 -6.87 4.38 8.06
C ARG A 85 -6.19 3.11 7.58
N LEU A 86 -6.89 1.97 7.70
CA LEU A 86 -6.41 0.69 7.18
C LEU A 86 -6.27 0.71 5.66
N ALA A 87 -7.25 1.28 4.95
CA ALA A 87 -7.19 1.45 3.50
C ALA A 87 -6.00 2.32 3.07
N ALA A 88 -5.72 3.40 3.81
CA ALA A 88 -4.59 4.28 3.56
C ALA A 88 -3.26 3.58 3.85
N ALA A 89 -3.18 2.78 4.91
CA ALA A 89 -1.99 1.98 5.22
C ALA A 89 -1.71 0.96 4.11
N LEU A 90 -2.76 0.24 3.66
CA LEU A 90 -2.67 -0.73 2.57
C LEU A 90 -2.30 -0.07 1.24
N ALA A 91 -2.87 1.08 0.93
CA ALA A 91 -2.53 1.86 -0.26
C ALA A 91 -1.07 2.34 -0.21
N LEU A 92 -0.62 2.88 0.93
CA LEU A 92 0.76 3.33 1.10
C LEU A 92 1.75 2.16 0.96
N LEU A 93 1.47 1.03 1.60
CA LEU A 93 2.27 -0.18 1.45
C LEU A 93 2.31 -0.65 -0.01
N SER A 94 1.17 -0.62 -0.71
CA SER A 94 1.10 -0.98 -2.13
C SER A 94 1.98 -0.08 -3.00
N ILE A 95 2.03 1.24 -2.75
CA ILE A 95 2.91 2.16 -3.48
C ILE A 95 4.37 1.77 -3.32
N VAL A 96 4.79 1.47 -2.08
CA VAL A 96 6.18 1.07 -1.81
C VAL A 96 6.52 -0.27 -2.45
N ILE A 97 5.59 -1.24 -2.43
CA ILE A 97 5.76 -2.53 -3.10
C ILE A 97 5.89 -2.35 -4.62
N GLN A 98 5.02 -1.56 -5.26
CA GLN A 98 5.10 -1.26 -6.69
C GLN A 98 6.46 -0.66 -7.05
N PHE A 99 6.95 0.30 -6.26
CA PHE A 99 8.26 0.89 -6.47
C PHE A 99 9.39 -0.14 -6.34
N GLY A 100 9.31 -1.01 -5.33
CA GLY A 100 10.23 -2.13 -5.15
C GLY A 100 10.23 -3.11 -6.33
N LEU A 101 9.06 -3.45 -6.87
CA LEU A 101 8.89 -4.33 -8.02
C LEU A 101 9.38 -3.70 -9.32
N ILE A 102 9.16 -2.39 -9.52
CA ILE A 102 9.70 -1.64 -10.66
C ILE A 102 11.23 -1.65 -10.62
N ILE A 103 11.84 -1.48 -9.45
CA ILE A 103 13.30 -1.54 -9.31
C ILE A 103 13.78 -2.99 -9.52
N ALA A 104 13.08 -3.96 -8.96
CA ALA A 104 13.45 -5.38 -9.07
C ALA A 104 13.30 -5.93 -10.49
N SER A 105 12.48 -5.33 -11.36
CA SER A 105 12.33 -5.78 -12.75
C SER A 105 13.63 -5.71 -13.56
N TRP A 106 14.58 -4.87 -13.15
CA TRP A 106 15.91 -4.75 -13.75
C TRP A 106 16.89 -5.83 -13.24
N VAL A 107 16.54 -6.55 -12.18
CA VAL A 107 17.38 -7.60 -11.56
C VAL A 107 16.50 -8.83 -11.27
N PRO A 108 16.37 -9.78 -12.21
CA PRO A 108 15.42 -10.90 -12.10
C PRO A 108 15.52 -11.72 -10.81
N VAL A 109 16.73 -11.82 -10.23
CA VAL A 109 16.97 -12.54 -8.97
C VAL A 109 16.33 -11.84 -7.77
N MET A 110 16.19 -10.50 -7.82
CA MET A 110 15.61 -9.69 -6.74
C MET A 110 14.08 -9.69 -6.76
N GLU A 111 13.45 -10.09 -7.86
CA GLU A 111 11.99 -10.11 -7.97
C GLU A 111 11.35 -11.07 -6.95
N TRP A 112 11.92 -12.26 -6.79
CA TRP A 112 11.39 -13.28 -5.87
C TRP A 112 11.48 -12.86 -4.40
N PRO A 113 12.64 -12.40 -3.86
CA PRO A 113 12.72 -11.87 -2.50
C PRO A 113 11.77 -10.71 -2.26
N VAL A 114 11.68 -9.76 -3.20
CA VAL A 114 10.82 -8.59 -3.06
C VAL A 114 9.35 -9.01 -3.04
N ALA A 115 8.92 -9.90 -3.94
CA ALA A 115 7.55 -10.40 -3.98
C ALA A 115 7.16 -11.15 -2.70
N ILE A 116 8.03 -12.05 -2.21
CA ILE A 116 7.80 -12.81 -0.98
C ILE A 116 7.68 -11.85 0.21
N TRP A 117 8.64 -10.93 0.36
CA TRP A 117 8.65 -9.98 1.46
C TRP A 117 7.44 -9.05 1.43
N SER A 118 7.06 -8.58 0.25
CA SER A 118 5.88 -7.75 0.02
C SER A 118 4.59 -8.49 0.44
N GLY A 119 4.48 -9.78 0.10
CA GLY A 119 3.37 -10.62 0.55
C GLY A 119 3.30 -10.76 2.06
N VAL A 120 4.45 -10.98 2.72
CA VAL A 120 4.53 -11.05 4.20
C VAL A 120 4.12 -9.71 4.82
N ALA A 121 4.61 -8.58 4.31
CA ALA A 121 4.26 -7.26 4.80
C ALA A 121 2.75 -6.96 4.67
N LEU A 122 2.17 -7.34 3.53
CA LEU A 122 0.73 -7.19 3.30
C LEU A 122 -0.09 -8.04 4.27
N MET A 123 0.24 -9.32 4.41
CA MET A 123 -0.47 -10.22 5.32
C MET A 123 -0.33 -9.79 6.78
N HIS A 124 0.85 -9.30 7.16
CA HIS A 124 1.07 -8.76 8.49
C HIS A 124 0.13 -7.58 8.76
N LEU A 125 0.05 -6.61 7.84
CA LEU A 125 -0.80 -5.43 7.99
C LEU A 125 -2.29 -5.77 8.02
N ILE A 126 -2.74 -6.71 7.18
CA ILE A 126 -4.13 -7.20 7.19
C ILE A 126 -4.42 -7.90 8.52
N SER A 127 -3.51 -8.75 9.00
CA SER A 127 -3.69 -9.47 10.27
C SER A 127 -3.76 -8.53 11.46
N GLN A 128 -2.99 -7.43 11.46
CA GLN A 128 -3.09 -6.37 12.46
C GLN A 128 -4.48 -5.71 12.42
N GLY A 129 -4.96 -5.31 11.23
CA GLY A 129 -6.28 -4.71 11.07
C GLY A 129 -7.42 -5.64 11.53
N ALA A 130 -7.31 -6.94 11.27
CA ALA A 130 -8.28 -7.94 11.72
C ALA A 130 -8.26 -8.15 13.24
N ARG A 131 -7.07 -8.25 13.86
CA ARG A 131 -6.91 -8.44 15.31
C ARG A 131 -7.32 -7.22 16.13
N ASP A 132 -7.06 -6.03 15.60
CA ASP A 132 -7.32 -4.76 16.29
C ASP A 132 -8.76 -4.25 16.14
N GLY A 133 -9.65 -5.04 15.53
CA GLY A 133 -11.05 -4.67 15.38
C GLY A 133 -11.29 -3.50 14.44
N ALA A 134 -10.57 -3.42 13.31
CA ALA A 134 -10.80 -2.35 12.33
C ALA A 134 -12.26 -2.26 11.82
N GLY A 135 -13.07 -3.32 12.02
CA GLY A 135 -14.52 -3.36 11.76
C GLY A 135 -15.43 -3.08 12.96
N THR A 136 -14.89 -2.87 14.17
CA THR A 136 -15.66 -2.61 15.42
C THR A 136 -15.51 -1.18 15.95
N VAL A 137 -14.68 -0.35 15.30
CA VAL A 137 -14.53 1.07 15.66
C VAL A 137 -15.86 1.80 15.41
N ARG A 138 -16.59 2.04 16.50
CA ARG A 138 -17.81 2.87 16.55
C ARG A 138 -17.47 4.35 16.42
#